data_AF-A0A969ZF63-F1
#
_entry.id   AF-A0A969ZF63-F1
#
_cell.length_a   1.000
_cell.length_b   1.000
_cell.length_c   1.000
_cell.angle_alpha   90.00
_cell.angle_beta   90.00
_cell.angle_gamma   90.00
#
_symmetry.space_group_name_H-M   'P 1'
#
loop_
_entity.id
_entity.type
_entity.pdbx_description
1 polymer ?
#
loop_
_entity_poly.entity_id
_entity_poly.type
_entity_poly.pdbx_seq_one_letter_code
_entity_poly.pdbx_strand_id
1 'polypeptide(L)'
;MSEKNNRLFLSVSDEDLIRLDMLREELGMNRSQYIRYIISGQKKVLIPSVRYKEMVTKLSQIDLSLRVIALKDEVSNEDKLYIYSKLQEIKEIVSGCETSSPRDQKLEGGK
;
A
#
# COMPACT_ATOMS: atom_id res chain seq x y z
N MET A 1 -23.02 18.49 15.10
CA MET A 1 -23.05 18.20 13.65
C MET A 1 -24.12 17.14 13.42
N SER A 2 -25.11 17.38 12.57
CA SER A 2 -26.13 16.35 12.25
C SER A 2 -25.48 15.30 11.35
N GLU A 3 -25.45 14.03 11.80
CA GLU A 3 -24.95 12.92 10.98
C GLU A 3 -25.87 12.72 9.77
N LYS A 4 -25.35 12.95 8.57
CA LYS A 4 -26.04 12.61 7.32
C LYS A 4 -26.05 11.08 7.17
N ASN A 5 -27.20 10.47 7.40
CA ASN A 5 -27.40 9.03 7.22
C ASN A 5 -27.71 8.73 5.75
N ASN A 6 -26.72 8.21 5.01
CA ASN A 6 -26.89 7.78 3.63
C ASN A 6 -27.36 6.31 3.58
N ARG A 7 -28.35 6.00 2.74
CA ARG A 7 -28.83 4.62 2.54
C ARG A 7 -27.97 3.92 1.47
N LEU A 8 -27.50 2.73 1.79
CA LEU A 8 -26.79 1.84 0.88
C LEU A 8 -27.71 0.68 0.48
N PHE A 9 -27.77 0.38 -0.80
CA PHE A 9 -28.45 -0.81 -1.34
C PHE A 9 -27.40 -1.72 -1.96
N LEU A 10 -27.44 -3.01 -1.62
CA LEU A 10 -26.51 -4.02 -2.09
C LEU A 10 -27.30 -5.23 -2.56
N SER A 11 -27.01 -5.71 -3.77
CA SER A 11 -27.50 -6.98 -4.28
C SER A 11 -26.44 -8.05 -4.02
N VAL A 12 -26.83 -9.14 -3.39
CA VAL A 12 -25.98 -10.29 -3.08
C VAL A 12 -26.70 -11.58 -3.46
N SER A 13 -25.94 -12.65 -3.66
CA SER A 13 -26.52 -13.99 -3.78
C SER A 13 -27.14 -14.43 -2.46
N ASP A 14 -28.08 -15.38 -2.51
CA ASP A 14 -28.67 -15.95 -1.30
C ASP A 14 -27.61 -16.63 -0.42
N GLU A 15 -26.63 -17.31 -1.03
CA GLU A 15 -25.52 -17.94 -0.33
C GLU A 15 -24.67 -16.94 0.45
N ASP A 16 -24.35 -15.79 -0.17
CA ASP A 16 -23.57 -14.74 0.48
C ASP A 16 -24.37 -14.05 1.59
N LEU A 17 -25.69 -13.91 1.41
CA LEU A 17 -26.56 -13.36 2.45
C LEU A 17 -26.60 -14.27 3.68
N ILE A 18 -26.72 -15.59 3.46
CA ILE A 18 -26.68 -16.60 4.54
C ILE A 18 -25.32 -16.54 5.26
N ARG A 19 -24.22 -16.53 4.51
CA ARG A 19 -22.87 -16.42 5.08
C ARG A 19 -22.71 -15.16 5.93
N LEU A 20 -23.21 -14.02 5.43
CA LEU A 20 -23.19 -12.75 6.16
C LEU A 20 -24.00 -12.84 7.46
N ASP A 21 -25.17 -13.45 7.41
CA ASP A 21 -26.03 -13.62 8.58
C ASP A 21 -25.42 -14.52 9.66
N MET A 22 -24.75 -15.60 9.27
CA MET A 22 -24.03 -16.46 10.22
C MET A 22 -22.88 -15.69 10.91
N LEU A 23 -22.04 -15.01 10.12
CA LEU A 23 -20.86 -14.31 10.66
C LEU A 23 -21.23 -13.12 11.56
N ARG A 24 -22.32 -12.40 11.25
CA ARG A 24 -22.79 -11.32 12.15
C ARG A 24 -23.31 -11.90 13.48
N GLU A 25 -23.93 -13.08 13.46
CA GLU A 25 -24.51 -13.72 14.64
C GLU A 25 -23.41 -14.24 15.57
N GLU A 26 -22.36 -14.85 15.03
CA GLU A 26 -21.16 -15.24 15.76
C GLU A 26 -20.53 -14.06 16.52
N LEU A 27 -20.60 -12.86 15.93
CA LEU A 27 -20.06 -11.63 16.52
C LEU A 27 -21.09 -10.84 17.34
N GLY A 28 -22.33 -11.32 17.47
CA GLY A 28 -23.41 -10.64 18.19
C GLY A 28 -23.80 -9.28 17.60
N MET A 29 -23.63 -9.09 16.29
CA MET A 29 -23.88 -7.83 15.58
C MET A 29 -25.17 -7.89 14.75
N ASN A 30 -25.85 -6.74 14.60
CA ASN A 30 -26.89 -6.60 13.58
C ASN A 30 -26.27 -6.36 12.19
N ARG A 31 -27.07 -6.57 11.12
CA ARG A 31 -26.59 -6.44 9.73
C ARG A 31 -25.89 -5.11 9.45
N SER A 32 -26.47 -3.99 9.90
CA SER A 32 -25.90 -2.66 9.68
C SER A 32 -24.59 -2.43 10.44
N GLN A 33 -24.47 -2.95 11.67
CA GLN A 33 -23.23 -2.93 12.44
C GLN A 33 -22.15 -3.76 11.75
N TYR A 34 -22.50 -4.96 11.30
CA TYR A 34 -21.57 -5.87 10.65
C TYR A 34 -21.06 -5.32 9.30
N ILE A 35 -21.94 -4.74 8.48
CA ILE A 35 -21.53 -4.07 7.22
C ILE A 35 -20.58 -2.90 7.51
N ARG A 36 -20.88 -2.07 8.51
CA ARG A 36 -19.97 -0.98 8.90
C ARG A 36 -18.63 -1.50 9.41
N TYR A 37 -18.64 -2.59 10.19
CA TYR A 37 -17.43 -3.24 10.67
C TYR A 37 -16.56 -3.73 9.51
N ILE A 38 -17.14 -4.46 8.55
CA ILE A 38 -16.43 -4.90 7.34
C ILE A 38 -15.83 -3.70 6.61
N ILE A 39 -16.63 -2.68 6.29
CA ILE A 39 -16.18 -1.49 5.57
C ILE A 39 -15.04 -0.78 6.33
N SER A 40 -15.15 -0.66 7.65
CA SER A 40 -14.12 -0.03 8.48
C SER A 40 -12.82 -0.82 8.53
N GLY A 41 -12.90 -2.15 8.42
CA GLY A 41 -11.76 -3.06 8.42
C GLY A 41 -11.05 -3.17 7.06
N GLN A 42 -11.69 -2.75 5.97
CA GLN A 42 -11.08 -2.75 4.64
C GLN A 42 -10.01 -1.67 4.54
N LYS A 43 -8.75 -2.05 4.80
CA LYS A 43 -7.61 -1.25 4.34
C LYS A 43 -7.60 -1.32 2.82
N LYS A 44 -7.67 -0.16 2.15
CA LYS A 44 -7.47 -0.09 0.69
C LYS A 44 -6.18 -0.82 0.35
N VAL A 45 -6.29 -1.95 -0.34
CA VAL A 45 -5.16 -2.63 -0.95
C VAL A 45 -4.75 -1.78 -2.15
N LEU A 46 -3.90 -0.78 -1.90
CA LEU A 46 -3.29 -0.01 -2.96
C LEU A 46 -2.13 -0.82 -3.53
N ILE A 47 -2.14 -1.01 -4.84
CA ILE A 47 -1.00 -1.58 -5.56
C ILE A 47 0.25 -0.78 -5.16
N PRO A 48 1.39 -1.43 -4.82
CA PRO A 48 2.61 -0.77 -4.39
C PRO A 48 3.01 0.43 -5.27
N SER A 49 2.88 0.31 -6.59
CA SER A 49 3.16 1.38 -7.55
C SER A 49 2.34 2.65 -7.32
N VAL A 50 1.09 2.53 -6.85
CA VAL A 50 0.22 3.65 -6.48
C VAL A 50 0.57 4.16 -5.07
N ARG A 51 0.81 3.24 -4.13
CA ARG A 51 1.14 3.56 -2.74
C ARG A 51 2.43 4.36 -2.59
N TYR A 52 3.45 4.02 -3.38
CA TYR A 52 4.79 4.61 -3.28
C TYR A 52 5.07 5.67 -4.35
N LYS A 53 4.12 5.98 -5.24
CA LYS A 53 4.30 6.95 -6.34
C LYS A 53 4.86 8.29 -5.86
N GLU A 54 4.26 8.84 -4.81
CA GLU A 54 4.67 10.14 -4.27
C GLU A 54 6.07 10.07 -3.62
N MET A 55 6.36 9.00 -2.89
CA MET A 55 7.66 8.76 -2.27
C MET A 55 8.77 8.65 -3.33
N VAL A 56 8.55 7.86 -4.39
CA VAL A 56 9.49 7.72 -5.51
C VAL A 56 9.73 9.07 -6.20
N THR A 57 8.67 9.86 -6.38
CA THR A 57 8.78 11.20 -6.97
C THR A 57 9.64 12.13 -6.11
N LYS A 58 9.39 12.17 -4.80
CA LYS A 58 10.18 12.97 -3.85
C LYS A 58 11.64 12.51 -3.79
N LEU A 59 11.90 11.20 -3.76
CA LEU A 59 13.24 10.64 -3.79
C LEU A 59 14.00 11.02 -5.07
N SER A 60 13.33 11.01 -6.22
CA SER A 60 13.93 11.41 -7.50
C SER A 60 14.30 12.90 -7.51
N GLN A 61 13.47 13.76 -6.90
CA GLN A 61 13.79 15.18 -6.74
C GLN A 61 14.97 15.42 -5.80
N ILE A 62 15.09 14.64 -4.73
CA ILE A 62 16.23 14.70 -3.80
C ILE A 62 17.51 14.26 -4.50
N ASP A 63 17.49 13.15 -5.25
CA ASP A 63 18.64 12.67 -6.04
C ASP A 63 19.12 13.75 -7.01
N LEU A 64 18.21 14.37 -7.76
CA LEU A 64 18.56 15.46 -8.68
C LEU A 64 19.18 16.65 -7.95
N SER A 65 18.58 17.07 -6.83
CA SER A 65 19.07 18.22 -6.05
C SER A 65 20.47 17.96 -5.49
N LEU A 66 20.73 16.76 -4.99
CA LEU A 66 22.03 16.36 -4.45
C LEU A 66 23.11 16.29 -5.54
N ARG A 67 22.76 15.82 -6.75
CA ARG A 67 23.68 15.86 -7.90
C ARG A 67 24.03 17.29 -8.29
N VAL A 68 23.05 18.20 -8.31
CA VAL A 68 23.30 19.62 -8.60
C VAL A 68 24.22 20.24 -7.55
N ILE A 69 24.02 19.93 -6.27
CA ILE A 69 24.90 20.39 -5.19
C ILE A 69 26.32 19.85 -5.40
N ALA A 70 26.46 18.55 -5.68
CA ALA A 70 27.75 17.93 -5.94
C ALA A 70 28.45 18.44 -7.21
N LEU A 71 27.78 19.15 -8.10
CA LEU A 71 28.41 19.76 -9.27
C LEU A 71 28.97 21.15 -9.00
N LYS A 72 28.68 21.77 -7.85
CA LYS A 72 29.24 23.08 -7.50
C LYS A 72 30.75 22.97 -7.26
N ASP A 73 31.49 24.00 -7.67
CA ASP A 73 32.94 24.09 -7.50
C ASP A 73 33.36 24.23 -6.03
N GLU A 74 32.45 24.70 -5.19
CA GLU A 74 32.63 24.87 -3.73
C GLU A 74 32.70 23.54 -2.98
N VAL A 75 32.24 22.44 -3.59
CA VAL A 75 32.23 21.11 -2.97
C VAL A 75 33.55 20.41 -3.26
N SER A 76 34.19 19.87 -2.22
CA SER A 76 35.43 19.11 -2.39
C SER A 76 35.20 17.82 -3.19
N ASN A 77 36.21 17.32 -3.89
CA ASN A 77 36.08 16.07 -4.64
C ASN A 77 35.78 14.86 -3.73
N GLU A 78 36.25 14.90 -2.47
CA GLU A 78 35.97 13.90 -1.45
C GLU A 78 34.49 13.89 -1.06
N ASP A 79 33.91 15.08 -0.84
CA ASP A 79 32.49 15.23 -0.53
C ASP A 79 31.60 14.85 -1.72
N LYS A 80 32.01 15.19 -2.96
CA LYS A 80 31.31 14.76 -4.18
C LYS A 80 31.24 13.24 -4.24
N LEU A 81 32.38 12.56 -4.03
CA LEU A 81 32.46 11.11 -4.07
C LEU A 81 31.59 10.47 -2.98
N TYR A 82 31.58 11.05 -1.77
CA TYR A 82 30.74 10.60 -0.67
C TYR A 82 29.23 10.78 -0.95
N ILE A 83 28.84 11.90 -1.56
CA ILE A 83 27.44 12.13 -1.95
C ILE A 83 27.00 11.10 -3.00
N TYR A 84 27.81 10.85 -4.02
CA TYR A 84 27.49 9.88 -5.07
C TYR A 84 27.42 8.44 -4.53
N SER A 85 28.31 8.05 -3.61
CA SER A 85 28.26 6.71 -3.00
C SER A 85 26.99 6.52 -2.17
N LYS A 86 26.59 7.52 -1.38
CA LYS A 86 25.36 7.48 -0.59
C LYS A 86 24.09 7.49 -1.44
N LEU A 87 24.07 8.22 -2.55
CA LEU A 87 22.98 8.17 -3.52
C LEU A 87 22.84 6.77 -4.15
N GLN A 88 23.96 6.13 -4.46
CA GLN A 88 23.99 4.79 -5.01
C GLN A 88 23.48 3.73 -4.00
N GLU A 89 23.89 3.81 -2.73
CA GLU A 89 23.35 2.96 -1.65
C GLU A 89 21.83 3.09 -1.53
N ILE A 90 21.29 4.31 -1.55
CA ILE A 90 19.83 4.56 -1.49
C ILE A 90 19.14 3.95 -2.70
N LYS A 91 19.73 4.12 -3.90
CA LYS A 91 19.18 3.56 -5.14
C LYS A 91 19.12 2.03 -5.06
N GLU A 92 20.16 1.38 -4.56
CA GLU A 92 20.20 -0.08 -4.40
C GLU A 92 19.12 -0.58 -3.42
N ILE A 93 18.94 0.10 -2.28
CA ILE A 93 17.90 -0.24 -1.31
C ILE A 93 16.49 -0.11 -1.91
N VAL A 94 16.26 0.94 -2.71
CA VAL A 94 14.96 1.18 -3.34
C VAL A 94 14.70 0.22 -4.51
N SER A 95 15.76 -0.16 -5.24
CA SER A 95 15.67 -1.06 -6.40
C SER A 95 15.60 -2.55 -5.99
N GLY A 96 16.15 -2.91 -4.83
CA GLY A 96 16.26 -4.30 -4.35
C GLY A 96 14.97 -4.90 -3.76
N CYS A 97 13.84 -4.19 -3.81
CA CYS A 97 12.56 -4.78 -3.45
C CYS A 97 11.98 -5.51 -4.67
N GLU A 98 12.53 -6.69 -4.97
CA GLU A 98 11.78 -7.67 -5.75
C GLU A 98 10.48 -7.94 -4.97
N THR A 99 9.37 -7.48 -5.53
CA THR A 99 8.05 -7.83 -5.03
C THR A 99 7.88 -9.33 -5.21
N SER A 100 8.18 -10.08 -4.15
CA SER A 100 7.73 -11.46 -4.04
C SER A 100 6.21 -11.42 -3.95
N SER A 101 5.54 -11.49 -5.11
CA SER A 101 4.13 -11.83 -5.17
C SER A 101 3.90 -13.09 -4.33
N PRO A 102 2.78 -13.19 -3.59
CA PRO A 102 2.41 -14.44 -2.97
C PRO A 102 2.40 -15.51 -4.07
N ARG A 103 3.26 -16.53 -3.94
CA ARG A 103 3.12 -17.73 -4.77
C ARG A 103 1.72 -18.26 -4.49
N ASP A 104 0.88 -18.29 -5.52
CA ASP A 104 -0.37 -19.01 -5.49
C ASP A 104 -0.09 -20.40 -4.91
N GLN A 105 -0.56 -20.66 -3.69
CA GLN A 105 -0.72 -22.03 -3.22
C GLN A 105 -1.82 -22.61 -4.09
N LYS A 106 -1.41 -23.15 -5.23
CA LYS A 106 -2.21 -24.10 -5.99
C LYS A 106 -2.49 -25.24 -5.03
N LEU A 107 -3.71 -25.26 -4.50
CA LEU A 107 -4.31 -26.43 -3.88
C LEU A 107 -4.30 -27.54 -4.93
N GLU A 108 -3.25 -28.35 -4.95
CA GLU A 108 -3.32 -29.66 -5.58
C GLU A 108 -4.04 -30.59 -4.61
N GLY A 109 -5.38 -30.55 -4.70
CA GLY A 109 -6.17 -31.73 -4.44
C GLY A 109 -6.03 -32.67 -5.65
N GLY A 110 -5.81 -33.96 -5.37
CA GLY A 110 -6.02 -35.01 -6.37
C GLY A 110 -5.04 -36.18 -6.30
N LYS A 111 -5.24 -37.07 -5.33
CA LYS A 111 -5.58 -38.49 -5.58
C LYS A 111 -6.06 -39.15 -4.28
#